data_AF-A0A1G1RPN8-F1
#
_entry.id   AF-A0A1G1RPN8-F1
#
_cell.length_a   1.000
_cell.length_b   1.000
_cell.length_c   1.000
_cell.angle_alpha   90.00
_cell.angle_beta   90.00
_cell.angle_gamma   90.00
#
_symmetry.space_group_name_H-M   'P 1'
#
loop_
_entity.id
_entity.type
_entity.pdbx_description
1 polymer ?
#
loop_
_entity_poly.entity_id
_entity_poly.type
_entity_poly.pdbx_seq_one_letter_code
_entity_poly.pdbx_strand_id
1 'polypeptide(L)'
;TLLVQVEQTGPACHTGSYSCFYQSVGEQEEAGGKSADRFELLNQLEEIIAKRDAERPEGAYTTYLFTKGIDKILKKIGEEAGEVIIAAKNHNHEELRYEVSDLIFHVMVLLRDAKLPLDDILQELGRRYGKSKADYGQPD
;
A
#
# COMPACT_ATOMS: atom_id res chain seq x y z
N THR A 1 -13.19 26.52 16.99
CA THR A 1 -12.48 25.29 16.63
C THR A 1 -11.29 25.65 15.79
N LEU A 2 -10.13 25.08 16.09
CA LEU A 2 -8.93 25.20 15.25
C LEU A 2 -8.63 23.80 14.70
N LEU A 3 -8.34 23.73 13.40
CA LEU A 3 -7.82 22.54 12.75
C LEU A 3 -6.36 22.80 12.45
N VAL A 4 -5.48 21.88 12.86
CA VAL A 4 -4.04 22.00 12.70
C VAL A 4 -3.56 20.81 11.87
N GLN A 5 -2.82 21.09 10.80
CA GLN A 5 -2.11 20.07 10.03
C GLN A 5 -0.72 19.88 10.63
N VAL A 6 -0.32 18.64 10.86
CA VAL A 6 0.95 18.28 11.49
C VAL A 6 1.65 17.20 10.66
N GLU A 7 2.99 17.24 10.64
CA GLU A 7 3.82 16.14 10.14
C GLU A 7 4.01 15.15 11.30
N GLN A 8 3.53 13.93 11.14
CA GLN A 8 3.52 12.93 12.19
C GLN A 8 4.81 12.10 12.16
N THR A 9 5.64 12.22 13.20
CA THR A 9 6.85 11.39 13.37
C THR A 9 6.60 10.26 14.36
N GLY A 10 6.17 9.09 13.87
CA GLY A 10 5.82 7.92 14.67
C GLY A 10 4.34 7.84 15.07
N PRO A 11 3.92 6.80 15.80
CA PRO A 11 2.51 6.60 16.15
C PRO A 11 1.99 7.69 17.09
N ALA A 12 0.83 8.26 16.79
CA ALA A 12 0.20 9.28 17.62
C ALA A 12 -0.45 8.68 18.87
N CYS A 13 -0.77 7.38 18.86
CA CYS A 13 -1.37 6.69 19.98
C CYS A 13 -0.32 6.03 20.87
N HIS A 14 -0.50 6.14 22.18
CA HIS A 14 0.31 5.45 23.20
C HIS A 14 0.29 3.91 23.12
N THR A 15 -0.64 3.33 22.34
CA THR A 15 -0.72 1.90 22.04
C THR A 15 0.16 1.48 20.87
N GLY A 16 0.76 2.44 20.15
CA GLY A 16 1.49 2.20 18.91
C GLY A 16 0.64 2.33 17.64
N SER A 17 -0.66 2.63 17.76
CA SER A 17 -1.54 2.85 16.59
C SER A 17 -1.30 4.22 15.93
N TYR A 18 -1.51 4.30 14.61
CA TYR A 18 -1.28 5.51 13.81
C TYR A 18 -2.12 6.71 14.28
N SER A 19 -3.39 6.48 14.63
CA SER A 19 -4.27 7.51 15.21
C SER A 19 -4.88 7.05 16.53
N CYS A 20 -5.29 8.01 17.37
CA CYS A 20 -6.04 7.72 18.60
C CYS A 20 -7.48 7.21 18.34
N PHE A 21 -7.98 7.33 17.11
CA PHE A 21 -9.35 6.96 16.72
C PHE A 21 -9.39 5.65 15.93
N TYR A 22 -8.55 4.68 16.30
CA TYR A 22 -8.49 3.36 15.65
C TYR A 22 -9.61 2.41 16.12
N GLN A 23 -10.30 2.73 17.22
CA GLN A 23 -11.48 2.00 17.71
C GLN A 23 -12.71 2.91 17.68
N SER A 24 -13.76 2.50 16.97
CA SER A 24 -15.07 3.16 16.98
C SER A 24 -15.74 2.97 18.34
N VAL A 25 -15.97 4.07 19.07
CA VAL A 25 -16.71 4.02 20.34
C VAL A 25 -18.20 3.92 20.02
N GLY A 26 -18.78 2.71 20.11
CA GLY A 26 -20.23 2.50 20.01
C GLY A 26 -20.70 1.23 19.30
N GLU A 27 -19.82 0.45 18.69
CA GLU A 27 -20.23 -0.76 17.96
C GLU A 27 -20.03 -1.99 18.84
N GLN A 28 -21.10 -2.36 19.55
CA GLN A 28 -21.29 -3.73 20.01
C GLN A 28 -21.37 -4.66 18.79
N GLU A 29 -20.53 -5.70 18.84
CA GLU A 29 -20.48 -6.89 17.98
C GLU A 29 -21.62 -7.06 16.96
N GLU A 30 -21.38 -6.70 15.70
CA GLU A 30 -21.93 -7.43 14.56
C GLU A 30 -20.82 -7.74 13.54
N ALA A 31 -20.84 -8.99 13.09
CA ALA A 31 -19.82 -9.61 12.26
C ALA A 31 -19.58 -8.85 10.94
N GLY A 32 -18.34 -8.39 10.74
CA GLY A 32 -17.89 -7.77 9.48
C GLY A 32 -17.15 -6.46 9.70
N GLY A 33 -16.05 -6.51 10.48
CA GLY A 33 -15.25 -5.34 10.85
C GLY A 33 -14.79 -4.53 9.65
N LYS A 34 -15.48 -3.43 9.36
CA LYS A 34 -14.98 -2.38 8.47
C LYS A 34 -14.01 -1.55 9.31
N SER A 35 -12.71 -1.68 9.06
CA SER A 35 -11.73 -0.71 9.57
C SER A 35 -12.21 0.70 9.22
N ALA A 36 -12.17 1.60 10.21
CA ALA A 36 -12.54 3.00 10.06
C ALA A 36 -11.61 3.74 9.08
N ASP A 37 -10.47 3.14 8.70
CA ASP A 37 -9.55 3.65 7.69
C ASP A 37 -9.18 2.54 6.68
N ARG A 38 -9.66 2.67 5.45
CA ARG A 38 -9.39 1.71 4.36
C ARG A 38 -7.90 1.59 4.02
N PHE A 39 -7.07 2.56 4.42
CA PHE A 39 -5.63 2.58 4.17
C PHE A 39 -4.80 2.03 5.32
N GLU A 40 -5.40 1.72 6.48
CA GLU A 40 -4.69 1.16 7.64
C GLU A 40 -3.90 -0.10 7.29
N LEU A 41 -4.48 -0.96 6.44
CA LEU A 41 -3.82 -2.19 5.98
C LEU A 41 -2.56 -1.91 5.16
N LEU A 42 -2.52 -0.84 4.37
CA LEU A 42 -1.32 -0.48 3.59
C LEU A 42 -0.22 0.04 4.51
N ASN A 43 -0.56 0.79 5.54
CA ASN A 43 0.40 1.25 6.55
C ASN A 43 1.01 0.07 7.31
N GLN A 44 0.17 -0.87 7.77
CA GLN A 44 0.64 -2.09 8.42
C GLN A 44 1.53 -2.92 7.49
N LEU A 45 1.18 -3.01 6.20
CA LEU A 45 1.98 -3.72 5.22
C LEU A 45 3.35 -3.05 5.00
N GLU A 46 3.39 -1.72 4.91
CA GLU A 46 4.64 -0.95 4.81
C GLU A 46 5.55 -1.22 6.01
N GLU A 47 5.02 -1.17 7.23
CA GLU A 47 5.75 -1.46 8.46
C GLU A 47 6.32 -2.88 8.47
N ILE A 48 5.51 -3.88 8.11
CA ILE A 48 5.94 -5.28 8.03
C ILE A 48 7.06 -5.46 7.00
N ILE A 49 6.92 -4.85 5.82
CA ILE A 49 7.93 -4.91 4.76
C ILE A 49 9.24 -4.24 5.24
N ALA A 50 9.15 -3.07 5.88
CA ALA A 50 10.30 -2.35 6.42
C ALA A 50 11.01 -3.16 7.51
N LYS A 51 10.25 -3.78 8.42
CA LYS A 51 10.79 -4.67 9.45
C LYS A 51 11.51 -5.86 8.84
N ARG A 52 10.91 -6.52 7.84
CA ARG A 52 11.52 -7.68 7.18
C ARG A 52 12.73 -7.32 6.32
N ASP A 53 12.78 -6.11 5.75
CA ASP A 53 13.97 -5.57 5.10
C ASP A 53 15.13 -5.39 6.10
N ALA A 54 14.83 -4.90 7.31
CA ALA A 54 15.84 -4.68 8.34
C ALA A 54 16.32 -5.98 9.01
N GLU A 55 15.39 -6.86 9.40
CA GLU A 55 15.69 -8.06 10.18
C GLU A 55 16.14 -9.26 9.33
N ARG A 56 15.78 -9.28 8.05
CA ARG A 56 16.07 -10.38 7.11
C ARG A 56 15.80 -11.78 7.71
N PRO A 57 14.59 -12.05 8.22
CA PRO A 57 14.27 -13.35 8.82
C PRO A 57 14.49 -14.48 7.82
N GLU A 58 15.12 -15.56 8.28
CA GLU A 58 15.43 -16.73 7.45
C GLU A 58 14.14 -17.37 6.92
N GLY A 59 14.17 -17.78 5.65
CA GLY A 59 13.03 -18.43 4.98
C GLY A 59 11.87 -17.50 4.59
N ALA A 60 11.87 -16.23 5.01
CA ALA A 60 10.80 -15.30 4.62
C ALA A 60 10.90 -14.90 3.13
N TYR A 61 9.75 -14.83 2.47
CA TYR A 61 9.67 -14.46 1.04
C TYR A 61 10.24 -13.07 0.75
N THR A 62 9.95 -12.07 1.59
CA THR A 62 10.53 -10.73 1.46
C THR A 62 12.04 -10.74 1.59
N THR A 63 12.61 -11.57 2.49
CA THR A 63 14.05 -11.74 2.61
C THR A 63 14.63 -12.26 1.29
N TYR A 64 13.98 -13.24 0.67
CA TYR A 64 14.38 -13.74 -0.65
C TYR A 64 14.31 -12.64 -1.72
N LEU A 65 13.23 -11.86 -1.79
CA LEU A 65 13.10 -10.76 -2.75
C LEU A 65 14.23 -9.74 -2.58
N PHE A 66 14.42 -9.23 -1.36
CA PHE A 66 15.45 -8.24 -1.09
C PHE A 66 16.88 -8.79 -1.19
N THR A 67 17.08 -10.10 -1.04
CA THR A 67 18.40 -10.73 -1.24
C THR A 67 18.72 -10.88 -2.73
N LYS A 68 17.70 -11.14 -3.56
CA LYS A 68 17.86 -11.18 -5.02
C LYS A 68 17.90 -9.79 -5.66
N GLY A 69 17.42 -8.77 -4.95
CA GLY A 69 17.51 -7.37 -5.34
C GLY A 69 16.52 -6.98 -6.43
N ILE A 70 16.75 -5.79 -6.99
CA ILE A 70 15.82 -5.07 -7.87
C ILE A 70 15.31 -5.92 -9.04
N ASP A 71 16.17 -6.69 -9.72
CA ASP A 71 15.78 -7.48 -10.88
C ASP A 71 14.70 -8.52 -10.55
N LYS A 72 14.78 -9.14 -9.35
CA LYS A 72 13.78 -10.12 -8.93
C LYS A 72 12.46 -9.46 -8.54
N ILE A 73 12.52 -8.28 -7.92
CA ILE A 73 11.34 -7.50 -7.55
C ILE A 73 10.61 -7.06 -8.83
N LEU A 74 11.33 -6.47 -9.80
CA LEU A 74 10.77 -6.04 -11.07
C LEU A 74 10.20 -7.20 -11.90
N LYS A 75 10.86 -8.36 -11.88
CA LYS A 75 10.33 -9.57 -12.52
C LYS A 75 8.96 -9.95 -11.96
N LYS A 76 8.79 -9.91 -10.63
CA LYS A 76 7.49 -10.20 -10.00
C LYS A 76 6.45 -9.16 -10.39
N ILE A 77 6.78 -7.87 -10.35
CA ILE A 77 5.85 -6.80 -10.80
C ILE A 77 5.38 -7.04 -12.24
N GLY A 78 6.29 -7.40 -13.16
CA GLY A 78 5.92 -7.69 -14.54
C GLY A 78 5.04 -8.92 -14.71
N GLU A 79 5.27 -9.97 -13.91
CA GLU A 79 4.44 -11.18 -13.83
C GLU A 79 3.02 -10.84 -13.36
N GLU A 80 2.89 -10.23 -12.18
CA GLU A 80 1.58 -9.88 -11.60
C GLU A 80 0.80 -8.90 -12.49
N ALA A 81 1.47 -7.92 -13.11
CA ALA A 81 0.82 -7.00 -14.02
C ALA A 81 0.25 -7.72 -15.25
N GLY A 82 0.97 -8.72 -15.77
CA GLY A 82 0.48 -9.58 -16.85
C GLY A 82 -0.75 -10.40 -16.42
N GLU A 83 -0.70 -10.97 -15.23
CA GLU A 83 -1.78 -11.78 -14.66
C GLU A 83 -3.04 -10.93 -14.39
N VAL A 84 -2.90 -9.70 -13.87
CA VAL A 84 -3.99 -8.72 -13.74
C VAL A 84 -4.67 -8.46 -15.09
N ILE A 85 -3.90 -8.23 -16.15
CA ILE A 85 -4.44 -7.99 -17.50
C ILE A 85 -5.25 -9.20 -17.98
N ILE A 86 -4.71 -10.40 -17.80
CA ILE A 86 -5.36 -11.66 -18.21
C ILE A 86 -6.64 -11.89 -17.40
N ALA A 87 -6.59 -11.75 -16.08
CA ALA A 87 -7.71 -11.93 -15.17
C ALA A 87 -8.86 -10.95 -15.49
N ALA A 88 -8.52 -9.67 -15.71
CA ALA A 88 -9.49 -8.65 -16.12
C ALA A 88 -10.14 -8.97 -17.47
N LYS A 89 -9.33 -9.35 -18.49
CA LYS A 89 -9.82 -9.72 -19.82
C LYS A 89 -10.70 -10.97 -19.80
N ASN A 90 -10.48 -11.87 -18.85
CA ASN A 90 -11.29 -13.09 -18.67
C ASN A 90 -12.52 -12.86 -17.76
N HIS A 91 -12.75 -11.64 -17.27
CA HIS A 91 -13.82 -11.33 -16.31
C HIS A 91 -13.81 -12.22 -15.06
N ASN A 92 -12.62 -12.69 -14.66
CA ASN A 92 -12.46 -13.50 -13.46
C ASN A 92 -12.18 -12.57 -12.26
N HIS A 93 -13.25 -12.22 -11.53
CA HIS A 93 -13.16 -11.31 -10.39
C HIS A 93 -12.34 -11.87 -9.21
N GLU A 94 -12.34 -13.20 -9.03
CA GLU A 94 -11.57 -13.82 -7.96
C GLU A 94 -10.08 -13.74 -8.26
N GLU A 95 -9.68 -14.14 -9.46
CA GLU A 95 -8.29 -14.03 -9.90
C GLU A 95 -7.83 -12.58 -9.89
N LEU A 96 -8.63 -11.67 -10.45
CA LEU A 96 -8.30 -10.25 -10.47
C LEU A 96 -8.07 -9.69 -9.07
N ARG A 97 -8.83 -10.14 -8.07
CA ARG A 97 -8.62 -9.75 -6.67
C ARG A 97 -7.26 -10.23 -6.17
N TYR A 98 -6.85 -11.46 -6.48
CA TYR A 98 -5.56 -12.01 -6.05
C TYR A 98 -4.40 -11.28 -6.73
N GLU A 99 -4.42 -11.15 -8.06
CA GLU A 99 -3.28 -10.57 -8.79
C GLU A 99 -3.13 -9.07 -8.55
N VAL A 100 -4.23 -8.34 -8.34
CA VAL A 100 -4.14 -6.93 -7.94
C VAL A 100 -3.55 -6.82 -6.53
N SER A 101 -3.87 -7.74 -5.63
CA SER A 101 -3.30 -7.76 -4.28
C SER A 101 -1.80 -8.06 -4.31
N ASP A 102 -1.37 -9.02 -5.12
CA ASP A 102 0.03 -9.38 -5.28
C ASP A 102 0.83 -8.28 -5.99
N LEU A 103 0.23 -7.63 -6.99
CA LEU A 103 0.82 -6.46 -7.63
C LEU A 103 1.03 -5.32 -6.62
N ILE A 104 0.02 -5.00 -5.80
CA ILE A 104 0.15 -3.97 -4.75
C ILE A 104 1.26 -4.35 -3.77
N PHE A 105 1.30 -5.60 -3.31
CA PHE A 105 2.36 -6.08 -2.42
C PHE A 105 3.75 -5.89 -3.03
N HIS A 106 3.94 -6.29 -4.29
CA HIS A 106 5.23 -6.20 -4.96
C HIS A 106 5.63 -4.74 -5.25
N VAL A 107 4.68 -3.85 -5.52
CA VAL A 107 4.93 -2.41 -5.60
C VAL A 107 5.39 -1.86 -4.24
N MET A 108 4.75 -2.24 -3.13
CA MET A 108 5.17 -1.82 -1.78
C MET A 108 6.60 -2.29 -1.45
N VAL A 109 6.97 -3.51 -1.86
CA VAL A 109 8.34 -4.02 -1.72
C VAL A 109 9.33 -3.20 -2.56
N LEU A 110 8.95 -2.84 -3.80
CA LEU A 110 9.77 -1.96 -4.66
C LEU A 110 9.98 -0.58 -4.02
N LEU A 111 8.93 0.04 -3.49
CA LEU A 111 9.02 1.34 -2.80
C LEU A 111 10.05 1.28 -1.66
N ARG A 112 10.02 0.22 -0.87
CA ARG A 112 11.00 0.00 0.21
C ARG A 112 12.43 -0.18 -0.29
N ASP A 113 12.62 -0.94 -1.37
CA ASP A 113 13.94 -1.16 -1.99
C ASP A 113 14.51 0.15 -2.55
N ALA A 114 13.66 0.93 -3.24
CA ALA A 114 13.99 2.21 -3.84
C ALA A 114 14.10 3.38 -2.84
N LYS A 115 13.80 3.15 -1.56
CA LYS A 115 13.75 4.20 -0.51
C LYS A 115 12.80 5.34 -0.86
N LEU A 116 11.68 5.00 -1.51
CA LEU A 116 10.62 5.93 -1.89
C LEU A 116 9.41 5.73 -0.95
N PRO A 117 9.06 6.69 -0.08
CA PRO A 117 7.93 6.57 0.84
C PRO A 117 6.59 6.40 0.12
N LEU A 118 5.66 5.63 0.70
CA LEU A 118 4.28 5.55 0.18
C LEU A 118 3.60 6.93 0.15
N ASP A 119 3.89 7.79 1.13
CA ASP A 119 3.35 9.15 1.21
C ASP A 119 3.66 10.00 -0.02
N ASP A 120 4.85 9.84 -0.63
CA ASP A 120 5.21 10.53 -1.87
C ASP A 120 4.32 10.08 -3.03
N ILE A 121 3.97 8.79 -3.09
CA ILE A 121 3.06 8.24 -4.09
C ILE A 121 1.65 8.76 -3.86
N LEU A 122 1.18 8.78 -2.61
CA LEU A 122 -0.14 9.31 -2.25
C LEU A 122 -0.25 10.81 -2.55
N GLN A 123 0.81 11.58 -2.30
CA GLN A 123 0.88 12.99 -2.65
C GLN A 123 0.79 13.21 -4.16
N GLU A 124 1.53 12.43 -4.95
CA GLU A 124 1.46 12.49 -6.41
C GLU A 124 0.06 12.10 -6.93
N LEU A 125 -0.56 11.06 -6.37
CA LEU A 125 -1.94 10.69 -6.69
C LEU A 125 -2.94 11.80 -6.34
N GLY A 126 -2.79 12.42 -5.17
CA GLY A 126 -3.60 13.57 -4.74
C GLY A 126 -3.44 14.76 -5.69
N ARG A 127 -2.22 15.06 -6.13
CA ARG A 127 -1.93 16.10 -7.12
C ARG A 127 -2.62 15.82 -8.45
N ARG A 128 -2.67 14.55 -8.90
CA ARG A 128 -3.38 14.15 -10.13
C ARG A 128 -4.89 14.25 -9.99
N TYR A 129 -5.43 13.85 -8.84
CA TYR A 129 -6.86 13.94 -8.57
C TYR A 129 -7.35 15.40 -8.50
N GLY A 130 -6.54 16.30 -7.93
CA GLY A 130 -6.82 17.73 -7.87
C GLY A 130 -6.69 18.48 -9.20
N LYS A 131 -6.19 17.84 -10.26
CA LYS A 131 -6.11 18.40 -11.61
C LYS A 131 -7.38 18.11 -12.39
N SER A 132 -7.94 19.14 -13.02
CA SER A 132 -9.07 18.98 -13.94
C SER A 132 -8.59 18.46 -15.30
N LYS A 133 -9.50 17.92 -16.13
CA LYS A 133 -9.19 17.53 -17.52
C LYS A 133 -8.59 18.67 -18.36
N ALA A 134 -8.80 19.94 -18.00
CA ALA A 134 -8.20 21.08 -18.70
C ALA A 134 -6.69 21.22 -18.45
N ASP A 135 -6.19 20.67 -17.33
CA ASP A 135 -4.78 20.77 -16.92
C ASP A 135 -3.91 19.68 -17.55
N TYR A 136 -4.54 18.64 -18.10
CA TYR A 136 -3.94 17.64 -18.98
C TYR A 136 -4.19 18.10 -20.41
N GLY A 137 -3.36 19.02 -20.90
CA GLY A 137 -3.41 19.46 -22.31
C GLY A 137 -3.63 18.25 -23.21
N GLN A 138 -4.76 18.25 -23.92
CA GLN A 138 -5.20 17.18 -24.80
C GLN A 138 -4.05 16.75 -25.72
N PRO A 139 -3.60 15.49 -25.70
CA PRO A 139 -2.97 14.91 -26.86
C PRO A 139 -4.07 14.58 -27.88
N ASP A 140 -3.88 15.02 -29.11
CA ASP A 140 -4.69 14.69 -30.28
C ASP A 140 -4.85 13.18 -30.51
#